data_AF-A0A923NVD2-F1
#
_entry.id   AF-A0A923NVD2-F1
#
_cell.length_a   1.000
_cell.length_b   1.000
_cell.length_c   1.000
_cell.angle_alpha   90.00
_cell.angle_beta   90.00
_cell.angle_gamma   90.00
#
_symmetry.space_group_name_H-M   'P 1'
#
loop_
_entity.id
_entity.type
_entity.pdbx_description
1 polymer ?
#
loop_
_entity_poly.entity_id
_entity_poly.type
_entity_poly.pdbx_seq_one_letter_code
_entity_poly.pdbx_strand_id
1 'polypeptide(L)'
;MKRAIFTILFLFTISSLFAAFNMFGIPDSSEIRRNLEEKWFTAPLSEIRSYMPEVFTNENGEKFQVRLEEDEYTFNVFVAPHTVINVHVVSDKEDYYEKQDVYPGDYSGSWVLIRDKKSEKPLRIRYYFMKDSGVFIQFTPNGKTALADLVIYGNYAARGVPTGMPFDKFFSASFADVMDITETKLPWKYVKIDTDMYHSMKQMCAVIDEKLPEIQIVPDAMYDENDELVYISTGKKLVVENQDKNSSKISLSSAGFIKWIADGLVEPMSHALIKREPLIRETVEVKDIGRQGILSQKYSLYFALDWIRNLASAVISAYSDSTYLFNQSGVDVTISPFASSITEKGVANTVTFVSNSGYTTSVLRSLMYVLAATEPGTLYFGAIRGTDRTVSPEIMAFNECAAFFPYFEDDGGFNCYVYINGKKKTLEDFCMYYSGDFVYLTKVKSSEQFFPK
;
A
#
# COMPACT_ATOMS: atom_id res chain seq x y z
N MET A 1 57.57 -5.09 52.81
CA MET A 1 56.17 -4.68 52.55
C MET A 1 55.90 -4.81 51.07
N LYS A 2 55.09 -5.80 50.70
CA LYS A 2 54.82 -6.23 49.32
C LYS A 2 53.74 -5.33 48.70
N ARG A 3 54.01 -4.75 47.53
CA ARG A 3 53.02 -4.05 46.71
C ARG A 3 52.24 -5.08 45.89
N ALA A 4 50.93 -5.16 46.11
CA ALA A 4 50.02 -5.95 45.30
C ALA A 4 49.74 -5.20 43.99
N ILE A 5 50.02 -5.86 42.86
CA ILE A 5 49.60 -5.45 41.53
C ILE A 5 48.26 -6.16 41.28
N PHE A 6 47.17 -5.39 41.20
CA PHE A 6 45.88 -5.91 40.75
C PHE A 6 45.86 -5.85 39.21
N THR A 7 45.98 -7.02 38.60
CA THR A 7 45.74 -7.22 37.17
C THR A 7 44.22 -7.22 36.95
N ILE A 8 43.68 -6.13 36.41
CA ILE A 8 42.30 -6.09 35.92
C ILE A 8 42.28 -6.87 34.60
N LEU A 9 41.76 -8.09 34.67
CA LEU A 9 41.47 -8.91 33.50
C LEU A 9 40.25 -8.29 32.81
N PHE A 10 40.48 -7.59 31.69
CA PHE A 10 39.42 -7.13 30.80
C PHE A 10 38.81 -8.37 30.12
N LEU A 11 37.76 -8.93 30.73
CA LEU A 11 36.80 -9.81 30.06
C LEU A 11 36.02 -8.95 29.07
N PHE A 12 36.62 -8.69 27.90
CA PHE A 12 35.83 -8.37 26.72
C PHE A 12 35.02 -9.63 26.39
N THR A 13 33.79 -9.66 26.86
CA THR A 13 32.77 -10.57 26.40
C THR A 13 32.68 -10.45 24.88
N ILE A 14 32.97 -11.56 24.20
CA ILE A 14 32.86 -11.77 22.76
C ILE A 14 31.36 -11.87 22.39
N SER A 15 30.57 -10.87 22.77
CA SER A 15 29.13 -10.79 22.46
C SER A 15 28.83 -9.88 21.27
N SER A 16 29.86 -9.33 20.61
CA SER A 16 29.73 -8.39 19.49
C SER A 16 30.05 -8.98 18.12
N LEU A 17 30.20 -10.31 17.99
CA LEU A 17 30.48 -10.99 16.71
C LEU A 17 29.27 -11.72 16.08
N PHE A 18 28.11 -11.76 16.74
CA PHE A 18 26.90 -12.41 16.21
C PHE A 18 25.84 -11.43 15.68
N ALA A 19 26.05 -10.12 15.81
CA ALA A 19 25.09 -9.10 15.35
C ALA A 19 25.19 -8.79 13.84
N ALA A 20 25.76 -9.69 13.03
CA ALA A 20 25.89 -9.52 11.59
C ALA A 20 24.78 -10.22 10.78
N PHE A 21 23.89 -10.99 11.40
CA PHE A 21 22.87 -11.72 10.67
C PHE A 21 21.48 -11.14 10.91
N ASN A 22 20.85 -10.76 9.80
CA ASN A 22 19.48 -10.27 9.64
C ASN A 22 19.25 -8.75 9.72
N MET A 23 19.72 -8.03 8.69
CA MET A 23 19.44 -6.61 8.45
C MET A 23 17.94 -6.26 8.45
N PHE A 24 17.05 -7.24 8.26
CA PHE A 24 15.60 -7.06 8.15
C PHE A 24 14.79 -7.61 9.33
N GLY A 25 15.42 -8.24 10.32
CA GLY A 25 14.72 -8.89 11.43
C GLY A 25 13.76 -10.02 11.02
N ILE A 26 13.94 -10.62 9.84
CA ILE A 26 13.14 -11.74 9.31
C ILE A 26 13.65 -13.08 9.85
N PRO A 27 12.85 -13.87 10.59
CA PRO A 27 13.28 -15.19 11.05
C PRO A 27 13.81 -16.07 9.90
N ASP A 28 15.02 -16.61 10.02
CA ASP A 28 15.64 -17.41 8.95
C ASP A 28 15.67 -18.91 9.28
N SER A 29 15.02 -19.68 8.41
CA SER A 29 14.94 -21.14 8.48
C SER A 29 15.98 -21.86 7.60
N SER A 30 16.88 -21.15 6.92
CA SER A 30 17.83 -21.73 5.95
C SER A 30 18.67 -22.89 6.48
N GLU A 31 19.18 -22.78 7.71
CA GLU A 31 19.91 -23.83 8.42
C GLU A 31 19.05 -25.09 8.62
N ILE A 32 17.84 -24.91 9.16
CA ILE A 32 16.86 -25.98 9.36
C ILE A 32 16.56 -26.65 8.02
N ARG A 33 16.24 -25.85 6.99
CA ARG A 33 15.87 -26.33 5.66
C ARG A 33 16.96 -27.15 4.98
N ARG A 34 18.24 -26.85 5.22
CA ARG A 34 19.38 -27.62 4.70
C ARG A 34 19.33 -29.10 5.12
N ASN A 35 18.78 -29.38 6.31
CA ASN A 35 18.67 -30.74 6.84
C ASN A 35 17.34 -31.43 6.48
N LEU A 36 16.42 -30.74 5.80
CA LEU A 36 15.08 -31.24 5.46
C LEU A 36 14.94 -31.66 4.00
N GLU A 37 15.96 -31.46 3.16
CA GLU A 37 15.85 -31.68 1.72
C GLU A 37 15.43 -33.12 1.37
N GLU A 38 16.21 -34.10 1.81
CA GLU A 38 15.91 -35.51 1.53
C GLU A 38 14.61 -35.98 2.19
N LYS A 39 14.38 -35.56 3.44
CA LYS A 39 13.24 -36.00 4.26
C LYS A 39 11.92 -35.39 3.81
N TRP A 40 11.86 -34.09 3.54
CA TRP A 40 10.59 -33.38 3.31
C TRP A 40 10.45 -32.84 1.89
N PHE A 41 11.53 -32.35 1.27
CA PHE A 41 11.41 -31.58 0.02
C PHE A 41 11.43 -32.47 -1.22
N THR A 42 12.25 -33.53 -1.22
CA THR A 42 12.37 -34.46 -2.34
C THR A 42 11.69 -35.81 -2.09
N ALA A 43 11.29 -36.10 -0.85
CA ALA A 43 10.63 -37.36 -0.50
C ALA A 43 9.29 -37.55 -1.24
N PRO A 44 8.87 -38.79 -1.53
CA PRO A 44 7.58 -39.08 -2.14
C PRO A 44 6.39 -38.65 -1.27
N LEU A 45 5.28 -38.28 -1.90
CA LEU A 45 4.05 -37.87 -1.19
C LEU A 45 3.54 -38.95 -0.20
N SER A 46 3.69 -40.22 -0.56
CA SER A 46 3.29 -41.34 0.30
C SER A 46 4.06 -41.39 1.61
N GLU A 47 5.32 -40.96 1.63
CA GLU A 47 6.17 -40.97 2.83
C GLU A 47 5.86 -39.77 3.72
N ILE A 48 5.85 -38.56 3.15
CA ILE A 48 5.63 -37.32 3.92
C ILE A 48 4.25 -37.26 4.59
N ARG A 49 3.24 -37.96 4.05
CA ARG A 49 1.91 -38.09 4.69
C ARG A 49 1.94 -38.82 6.03
N SER A 50 2.95 -39.65 6.26
CA SER A 50 3.12 -40.36 7.52
C SER A 50 3.78 -39.51 8.60
N TYR A 51 4.32 -38.34 8.24
CA TYR A 51 5.04 -37.48 9.17
C TYR A 51 4.08 -36.62 9.98
N MET A 52 4.38 -36.48 11.26
CA MET A 52 3.72 -35.49 12.12
C MET A 52 4.43 -34.14 11.99
N PRO A 53 3.72 -33.02 12.25
CA PRO A 53 4.37 -31.71 12.36
C PRO A 53 5.51 -31.74 13.39
N GLU A 54 6.67 -31.24 12.99
CA GLU A 54 7.88 -31.23 13.82
C GLU A 54 8.32 -29.78 14.06
N VAL A 55 8.75 -29.47 15.29
CA VAL A 55 9.29 -28.14 15.63
C VAL A 55 10.80 -28.23 15.74
N PHE A 56 11.48 -27.39 14.97
CA PHE A 56 12.92 -27.22 14.96
C PHE A 56 13.28 -25.88 15.58
N THR A 57 14.50 -25.75 16.05
CA THR A 57 15.05 -24.49 16.58
C THR A 57 16.37 -24.23 15.87
N ASN A 58 16.55 -23.02 15.33
CA ASN A 58 17.80 -22.64 14.67
C ASN A 58 18.87 -22.23 15.69
N GLU A 59 20.08 -21.94 15.21
CA GLU A 59 21.20 -21.47 16.03
C GLU A 59 20.87 -20.18 16.84
N ASN A 60 19.95 -19.36 16.37
CA ASN A 60 19.51 -18.14 17.04
C ASN A 60 18.41 -18.36 18.10
N GLY A 61 17.94 -19.60 18.29
CA GLY A 61 16.87 -19.94 19.23
C GLY A 61 15.47 -19.68 18.69
N GLU A 62 15.33 -19.31 17.41
CA GLU A 62 14.04 -19.11 16.75
C GLU A 62 13.44 -20.48 16.41
N LYS A 63 12.15 -20.66 16.68
CA LYS A 63 11.44 -21.92 16.47
C LYS A 63 10.71 -21.91 15.15
N PHE A 64 10.74 -23.04 14.45
CA PHE A 64 10.01 -23.23 13.20
C PHE A 64 9.27 -24.57 13.22
N GLN A 65 8.02 -24.57 12.79
CA GLN A 65 7.27 -25.79 12.57
C GLN A 65 7.36 -26.19 11.10
N VAL A 66 7.73 -27.45 10.87
CA VAL A 66 7.69 -28.10 9.57
C VAL A 66 6.43 -28.95 9.50
N ARG A 67 5.62 -28.77 8.46
CA ARG A 67 4.39 -29.54 8.28
C ARG A 67 3.98 -29.69 6.83
N LEU A 68 3.15 -30.69 6.58
CA LEU A 68 2.46 -30.92 5.32
C LEU A 68 1.05 -30.32 5.39
N GLU A 69 0.65 -29.58 4.35
CA GLU A 69 -0.76 -29.30 4.08
C GLU A 69 -1.07 -29.69 2.63
N GLU A 70 -2.31 -30.06 2.35
CA GLU A 70 -2.72 -30.59 1.06
C GLU A 70 -4.01 -29.92 0.56
N ASP A 71 -4.07 -29.61 -0.74
CA ASP A 71 -5.31 -29.25 -1.44
C ASP A 71 -5.65 -30.29 -2.52
N GLU A 72 -6.62 -30.02 -3.40
CA GLU A 72 -7.03 -31.00 -4.44
C GLU A 72 -5.90 -31.36 -5.41
N TYR A 73 -5.01 -30.42 -5.74
CA TYR A 73 -4.03 -30.54 -6.84
C TYR A 73 -2.58 -30.52 -6.37
N THR A 74 -2.31 -29.90 -5.23
CA THR A 74 -0.97 -29.66 -4.71
C THR A 74 -0.82 -30.13 -3.27
N PHE A 75 0.41 -30.40 -2.89
CA PHE A 75 0.81 -30.60 -1.51
C PHE A 75 1.95 -29.65 -1.18
N ASN A 76 1.89 -29.10 0.02
CA ASN A 76 2.65 -27.95 0.44
C ASN A 76 3.44 -28.31 1.70
N VAL A 77 4.76 -28.15 1.63
CA VAL A 77 5.63 -28.29 2.80
C VAL A 77 5.92 -26.90 3.33
N PHE A 78 5.42 -26.62 4.53
CA PHE A 78 5.63 -25.37 5.24
C PHE A 78 6.83 -25.49 6.17
N VAL A 79 7.62 -24.43 6.23
CA VAL A 79 8.60 -24.17 7.29
C VAL A 79 8.23 -22.79 7.85
N ALA A 80 7.43 -22.80 8.91
CA ALA A 80 6.76 -21.63 9.43
C ALA A 80 7.39 -21.19 10.76
N PRO A 81 7.74 -19.90 10.94
CA PRO A 81 8.28 -19.39 12.19
C PRO A 81 7.21 -19.38 13.27
N HIS A 82 7.67 -19.49 14.51
CA HIS A 82 6.85 -19.26 15.69
C HIS A 82 6.50 -17.78 15.80
N THR A 83 5.24 -17.49 16.10
CA THR A 83 4.80 -16.15 16.49
C THR A 83 3.67 -16.26 17.52
N VAL A 84 3.38 -15.15 18.18
CA VAL A 84 2.29 -15.03 19.14
C VAL A 84 1.25 -14.10 18.56
N ILE A 85 0.02 -14.60 18.39
CA ILE A 85 -1.12 -13.79 17.96
C ILE A 85 -2.07 -13.56 19.13
N ASN A 86 -2.69 -12.38 19.18
CA ASN A 86 -3.78 -12.10 20.11
C ASN A 86 -5.09 -12.52 19.44
N VAL A 87 -5.71 -13.57 19.93
CA VAL A 87 -6.99 -14.07 19.42
C VAL A 87 -8.13 -13.47 20.25
N HIS A 88 -9.09 -12.85 19.59
CA HIS A 88 -10.32 -12.39 20.24
C HIS A 88 -11.26 -13.58 20.43
N VAL A 89 -11.45 -13.99 21.68
CA VAL A 89 -12.36 -15.08 22.04
C VAL A 89 -13.67 -14.46 22.48
N VAL A 90 -14.68 -14.56 21.63
CA VAL A 90 -16.06 -14.17 21.92
C VAL A 90 -16.78 -15.36 22.52
N SER A 91 -17.26 -15.23 23.75
CA SER A 91 -18.14 -16.21 24.39
C SER A 91 -19.47 -15.57 24.76
N ASP A 92 -20.51 -16.39 25.00
CA ASP A 92 -21.85 -15.90 25.41
C ASP A 92 -21.85 -15.08 26.72
N LYS A 93 -20.72 -15.04 27.45
CA LYS A 93 -20.60 -14.40 28.77
C LYS A 93 -19.58 -13.28 28.81
N GLU A 94 -18.46 -13.40 28.10
CA GLU A 94 -17.38 -12.40 28.06
C GLU A 94 -16.60 -12.45 26.74
N ASP A 95 -16.11 -11.28 26.34
CA ASP A 95 -15.19 -11.05 25.23
C ASP A 95 -13.78 -10.78 25.82
N TYR A 96 -12.80 -11.61 25.50
CA TYR A 96 -11.41 -11.43 25.96
C TYR A 96 -10.40 -11.74 24.86
N TYR A 97 -9.16 -11.27 25.05
CA TYR A 97 -8.05 -11.57 24.15
C TYR A 97 -7.12 -12.60 24.80
N GLU A 98 -6.84 -13.69 24.09
CA GLU A 98 -5.89 -14.71 24.49
C GLU A 98 -4.65 -14.69 23.59
N LYS A 99 -3.47 -14.78 24.21
CA LYS A 99 -2.21 -14.96 23.46
C LYS A 99 -2.07 -16.42 23.09
N GLN A 100 -2.05 -16.70 21.79
CA GLN A 100 -1.88 -18.05 21.27
C GLN A 100 -0.55 -18.17 20.51
N ASP A 101 0.24 -19.17 20.87
CA ASP A 101 1.42 -19.58 20.11
C ASP A 101 0.99 -20.27 18.82
N VAL A 102 1.44 -19.73 17.69
CA VAL A 102 1.07 -20.22 16.35
C VAL A 102 2.28 -20.27 15.40
N TYR A 103 2.14 -21.03 14.33
CA TYR A 103 3.15 -21.19 13.27
C TYR A 103 2.54 -20.88 11.89
N PRO A 104 2.25 -19.61 11.58
CA PRO A 104 1.56 -19.21 10.36
C PRO A 104 2.37 -19.52 9.10
N GLY A 105 1.68 -20.02 8.07
CA GLY A 105 2.31 -20.39 6.80
C GLY A 105 2.65 -19.21 5.88
N ASP A 106 2.25 -18.00 6.26
CA ASP A 106 2.23 -16.79 5.44
C ASP A 106 2.72 -15.53 6.19
N TYR A 107 3.55 -15.73 7.22
CA TYR A 107 4.14 -14.66 8.03
C TYR A 107 5.59 -14.38 7.64
N SER A 108 6.16 -13.27 8.10
CA SER A 108 7.58 -12.96 7.86
C SER A 108 8.48 -14.08 8.38
N GLY A 109 9.29 -14.66 7.49
CA GLY A 109 10.14 -15.83 7.72
C GLY A 109 9.54 -17.16 7.25
N SER A 110 8.25 -17.19 6.88
CA SER A 110 7.60 -18.39 6.38
C SER A 110 8.10 -18.76 4.99
N TRP A 111 8.44 -20.03 4.83
CA TRP A 111 8.89 -20.62 3.57
C TRP A 111 7.98 -21.79 3.20
N VAL A 112 7.54 -21.85 1.94
CA VAL A 112 6.59 -22.86 1.47
C VAL A 112 7.04 -23.46 0.15
N LEU A 113 7.23 -24.78 0.13
CA LEU A 113 7.42 -25.54 -1.09
C LEU A 113 6.10 -26.13 -1.56
N ILE A 114 5.70 -25.78 -2.78
CA ILE A 114 4.45 -26.22 -3.41
C ILE A 114 4.81 -27.24 -4.48
N ARG A 115 4.25 -28.46 -4.38
CA ARG A 115 4.49 -29.58 -5.30
C ARG A 115 3.18 -30.09 -5.88
N ASP A 116 3.24 -30.56 -7.12
CA ASP A 116 2.09 -31.14 -7.83
C ASP A 116 1.80 -32.55 -7.31
N LYS A 117 0.55 -32.87 -6.95
CA LYS A 117 0.21 -34.19 -6.41
C LYS A 117 0.36 -35.33 -7.42
N LYS A 118 0.19 -35.05 -8.71
CA LYS A 118 0.17 -36.08 -9.76
C LYS A 118 1.58 -36.48 -10.20
N SER A 119 2.45 -35.50 -10.36
CA SER A 119 3.82 -35.67 -10.83
C SER A 119 4.85 -35.63 -9.71
N GLU A 120 4.46 -35.18 -8.53
CA GLU A 120 5.29 -34.95 -7.33
C GLU A 120 6.44 -33.95 -7.55
N LYS A 121 6.45 -33.26 -8.68
CA LYS A 121 7.48 -32.27 -9.03
C LYS A 121 7.23 -30.95 -8.30
N PRO A 122 8.30 -30.21 -7.96
CA PRO A 122 8.17 -28.87 -7.43
C PRO A 122 7.55 -27.94 -8.47
N LEU A 123 6.53 -27.20 -8.05
CA LEU A 123 5.89 -26.15 -8.84
C LEU A 123 6.49 -24.79 -8.53
N ARG A 124 6.69 -24.48 -7.24
CA ARG A 124 7.27 -23.22 -6.79
C ARG A 124 7.69 -23.27 -5.32
N ILE A 125 8.56 -22.35 -4.96
CA ILE A 125 8.87 -21.98 -3.58
C ILE A 125 8.31 -20.58 -3.34
N ARG A 126 7.68 -20.34 -2.20
CA ARG A 126 7.27 -19.00 -1.76
C ARG A 126 7.97 -18.63 -0.47
N TYR A 127 8.49 -17.41 -0.42
CA TYR A 127 9.12 -16.82 0.76
C TYR A 127 8.33 -15.59 1.17
N TYR A 128 7.78 -15.62 2.38
CA TYR A 128 7.14 -14.48 3.03
C TYR A 128 8.15 -13.77 3.92
N PHE A 129 8.29 -12.47 3.75
CA PHE A 129 9.34 -11.70 4.41
C PHE A 129 8.84 -10.35 4.94
N MET A 130 7.66 -9.90 4.48
CA MET A 130 6.97 -8.74 5.00
C MET A 130 5.94 -9.15 6.05
N LYS A 131 5.50 -8.18 6.86
CA LYS A 131 4.35 -8.33 7.76
C LYS A 131 3.08 -8.69 6.98
N ASP A 132 2.88 -8.04 5.84
CA ASP A 132 1.79 -8.31 4.93
C ASP A 132 1.99 -9.59 4.12
N SER A 133 1.16 -10.60 4.36
CA SER A 133 1.19 -11.88 3.61
C SER A 133 0.89 -11.70 2.10
N GLY A 134 0.29 -10.58 1.72
CA GLY A 134 0.11 -10.18 0.32
C GLY A 134 1.41 -9.82 -0.41
N VAL A 135 2.53 -9.67 0.31
CA VAL A 135 3.83 -9.31 -0.26
C VAL A 135 4.83 -10.45 -0.05
N PHE A 136 5.23 -11.08 -1.15
CA PHE A 136 6.11 -12.24 -1.11
C PHE A 136 6.94 -12.37 -2.38
N ILE A 137 8.00 -13.15 -2.28
CA ILE A 137 8.78 -13.60 -3.43
C ILE A 137 8.44 -15.05 -3.70
N GLN A 138 8.38 -15.41 -4.97
CA GLN A 138 8.25 -16.80 -5.36
C GLN A 138 9.27 -17.18 -6.43
N PHE A 139 9.70 -18.43 -6.38
CA PHE A 139 10.60 -19.03 -7.34
C PHE A 139 9.89 -20.16 -8.07
N THR A 140 10.12 -20.30 -9.37
CA THR A 140 9.56 -21.38 -10.19
C THR A 140 10.68 -22.05 -11.00
N PRO A 141 10.72 -23.38 -11.11
CA PRO A 141 11.74 -24.07 -11.90
C PRO A 141 11.59 -23.76 -13.39
N ASN A 142 12.71 -23.47 -14.05
CA ASN A 142 12.77 -23.22 -15.49
C ASN A 142 14.07 -23.75 -16.11
N GLY A 143 14.06 -25.03 -16.49
CA GLY A 143 15.23 -25.70 -17.06
C GLY A 143 16.39 -25.75 -16.06
N LYS A 144 17.49 -25.05 -16.37
CA LYS A 144 18.71 -25.00 -15.52
C LYS A 144 18.73 -23.83 -14.54
N THR A 145 17.71 -22.97 -14.53
CA THR A 145 17.58 -21.82 -13.63
C THR A 145 16.22 -21.84 -12.94
N ALA A 146 16.07 -21.05 -11.89
CA ALA A 146 14.77 -20.62 -11.41
C ALA A 146 14.39 -19.27 -12.04
N LEU A 147 13.10 -19.00 -12.09
CA LEU A 147 12.53 -17.68 -12.31
C LEU A 147 12.06 -17.12 -10.97
N ALA A 148 12.29 -15.84 -10.72
CA ALA A 148 11.80 -15.13 -9.56
C ALA A 148 10.66 -14.18 -9.93
N ASP A 149 9.66 -14.12 -9.06
CA ASP A 149 8.60 -13.13 -9.07
C ASP A 149 8.60 -12.38 -7.74
N LEU A 150 8.33 -11.07 -7.79
CA LEU A 150 7.95 -10.28 -6.63
C LEU A 150 6.48 -9.89 -6.77
N VAL A 151 5.65 -10.34 -5.82
CA VAL A 151 4.20 -10.14 -5.82
C VAL A 151 3.81 -9.20 -4.69
N ILE A 152 2.95 -8.22 -4.99
CA ILE A 152 2.40 -7.25 -4.05
C ILE A 152 0.88 -7.24 -4.22
N TYR A 153 0.15 -7.77 -3.24
CA TYR A 153 -1.32 -7.97 -3.24
C TYR A 153 -1.89 -8.46 -4.58
N GLY A 154 -1.34 -9.57 -5.07
CA GLY A 154 -1.80 -10.21 -6.32
C GLY A 154 -1.29 -9.57 -7.61
N ASN A 155 -0.52 -8.48 -7.54
CA ASN A 155 0.10 -7.82 -8.68
C ASN A 155 1.60 -8.11 -8.73
N TYR A 156 2.12 -8.43 -9.91
CA TYR A 156 3.53 -8.76 -10.11
C TYR A 156 4.35 -7.49 -10.36
N ALA A 157 5.12 -7.05 -9.36
CA ALA A 157 6.10 -5.99 -9.51
C ALA A 157 7.27 -6.42 -10.42
N ALA A 158 7.61 -7.71 -10.36
CA ALA A 158 8.47 -8.37 -11.33
C ALA A 158 7.94 -9.78 -11.55
N ARG A 159 7.99 -10.25 -12.80
CA ARG A 159 7.51 -11.59 -13.18
C ARG A 159 8.52 -12.29 -14.09
N GLY A 160 8.84 -13.52 -13.75
CA GLY A 160 9.56 -14.46 -14.58
C GLY A 160 11.03 -14.09 -14.75
N VAL A 161 11.66 -13.43 -13.76
CA VAL A 161 13.02 -12.91 -13.92
C VAL A 161 14.04 -14.03 -13.64
N PRO A 162 14.95 -14.38 -14.57
CA PRO A 162 15.88 -15.48 -14.36
C PRO A 162 16.86 -15.21 -13.20
N THR A 163 16.89 -16.09 -12.20
CA THR A 163 17.77 -15.96 -11.03
C THR A 163 19.23 -16.27 -11.37
N GLY A 164 19.49 -17.03 -12.43
CA GLY A 164 20.83 -17.50 -12.77
C GLY A 164 21.31 -18.64 -11.87
N MET A 165 20.44 -19.15 -10.99
CA MET A 165 20.71 -20.27 -10.11
C MET A 165 19.69 -21.39 -10.31
N PRO A 166 20.10 -22.67 -10.21
CA PRO A 166 19.18 -23.80 -10.17
C PRO A 166 18.11 -23.68 -9.06
N PHE A 167 16.95 -24.29 -9.28
CA PHE A 167 15.79 -24.17 -8.39
C PHE A 167 15.98 -24.84 -7.02
N ASP A 168 16.66 -25.99 -6.99
CA ASP A 168 17.06 -26.73 -5.78
C ASP A 168 17.91 -25.89 -4.81
N LYS A 169 18.71 -24.93 -5.32
CA LYS A 169 19.46 -23.99 -4.45
C LYS A 169 18.56 -23.19 -3.52
N PHE A 170 17.31 -22.93 -3.89
CA PHE A 170 16.36 -22.19 -3.06
C PHE A 170 15.74 -23.05 -1.94
N PHE A 171 16.00 -24.37 -1.90
CA PHE A 171 15.62 -25.20 -0.75
C PHE A 171 16.33 -24.78 0.53
N SER A 172 17.57 -24.32 0.44
CA SER A 172 18.40 -23.96 1.61
C SER A 172 18.98 -22.55 1.57
N ALA A 173 18.69 -21.74 0.55
CA ALA A 173 19.10 -20.33 0.48
C ALA A 173 18.50 -19.50 1.62
N SER A 174 19.32 -18.74 2.34
CA SER A 174 18.86 -17.73 3.31
C SER A 174 18.10 -16.60 2.62
N PHE A 175 17.37 -15.79 3.40
CA PHE A 175 16.75 -14.60 2.84
C PHE A 175 17.81 -13.60 2.33
N ALA A 176 18.96 -13.50 3.02
CA ALA A 176 20.09 -12.71 2.56
C ALA A 176 20.62 -13.19 1.20
N ASP A 177 20.81 -14.50 1.03
CA ASP A 177 21.20 -15.08 -0.27
C ASP A 177 20.18 -14.73 -1.35
N VAL A 178 18.87 -14.88 -1.05
CA VAL A 178 17.79 -14.53 -1.98
C VAL A 178 17.90 -13.07 -2.43
N MET A 179 18.12 -12.16 -1.49
CA MET A 179 18.31 -10.73 -1.79
C MET A 179 19.52 -10.49 -2.69
N ASP A 180 20.68 -11.02 -2.32
CA ASP A 180 21.93 -10.83 -3.06
C ASP A 180 21.82 -11.37 -4.49
N ILE A 181 21.26 -12.57 -4.67
CA ILE A 181 21.06 -13.22 -5.98
C ILE A 181 20.15 -12.39 -6.90
N THR A 182 19.20 -11.67 -6.31
CA THR A 182 18.13 -10.98 -7.05
C THR A 182 18.20 -9.46 -6.93
N GLU A 183 19.26 -8.90 -6.36
CA GLU A 183 19.39 -7.48 -6.03
C GLU A 183 19.13 -6.57 -7.25
N THR A 184 19.72 -6.94 -8.39
CA THR A 184 19.61 -6.19 -9.65
C THR A 184 18.41 -6.58 -10.51
N LYS A 185 17.63 -7.57 -10.06
CA LYS A 185 16.58 -8.25 -10.85
C LYS A 185 15.17 -7.96 -10.35
N LEU A 186 15.02 -7.86 -9.03
CA LEU A 186 13.76 -7.54 -8.39
C LEU A 186 13.77 -6.08 -7.91
N PRO A 187 12.64 -5.36 -7.96
CA PRO A 187 12.56 -3.98 -7.52
C PRO A 187 12.49 -3.90 -5.98
N TRP A 188 13.60 -4.24 -5.31
CA TRP A 188 13.71 -4.28 -3.85
C TRP A 188 13.37 -2.96 -3.15
N LYS A 189 13.44 -1.83 -3.86
CA LYS A 189 12.97 -0.53 -3.36
C LYS A 189 11.49 -0.52 -2.95
N TYR A 190 10.66 -1.44 -3.46
CA TYR A 190 9.25 -1.52 -3.10
C TYR A 190 9.01 -2.14 -1.72
N VAL A 191 10.03 -2.73 -1.10
CA VAL A 191 9.92 -3.42 0.20
C VAL A 191 10.94 -2.94 1.23
N LYS A 192 11.70 -1.89 0.90
CA LYS A 192 12.54 -1.15 1.84
C LYS A 192 11.67 -0.09 2.51
N ILE A 193 11.11 -0.43 3.67
CA ILE A 193 10.19 0.44 4.42
C ILE A 193 10.98 1.25 5.44
N ASP A 194 10.68 2.54 5.53
CA ASP A 194 11.12 3.44 6.60
C ASP A 194 9.87 3.97 7.31
N THR A 195 9.59 3.43 8.50
CA THR A 195 8.36 3.71 9.26
C THR A 195 8.38 5.10 9.91
N ASP A 196 9.57 5.67 10.15
CA ASP A 196 9.73 6.95 10.84
C ASP A 196 9.27 8.13 9.97
N MET A 197 9.19 7.91 8.65
CA MET A 197 8.83 8.91 7.66
C MET A 197 7.32 9.19 7.55
N TYR A 198 6.49 8.60 8.41
CA TYR A 198 5.02 8.75 8.37
C TYR A 198 4.43 9.62 9.50
N HIS A 199 5.26 10.21 10.37
CA HIS A 199 4.79 11.03 11.49
C HIS A 199 3.86 12.18 11.06
N SER A 200 4.30 13.00 10.10
CA SER A 200 3.51 14.12 9.55
C SER A 200 2.16 13.67 9.00
N MET A 201 2.14 12.52 8.34
CA MET A 201 0.93 11.98 7.73
C MET A 201 -0.06 11.45 8.77
N LYS A 202 0.42 10.73 9.80
CA LYS A 202 -0.38 10.28 10.94
C LYS A 202 -0.96 11.49 11.70
N GLN A 203 -0.16 12.55 11.92
CA GLN A 203 -0.61 13.79 12.53
C GLN A 203 -1.73 14.47 11.71
N MET A 204 -1.53 14.63 10.39
CA MET A 204 -2.57 15.19 9.52
C MET A 204 -3.88 14.41 9.60
N CYS A 205 -3.81 13.08 9.59
CA CYS A 205 -5.00 12.23 9.72
C CYS A 205 -5.71 12.46 11.05
N ALA A 206 -4.98 12.58 12.15
CA ALA A 206 -5.56 12.87 13.47
C ALA A 206 -6.30 14.23 13.49
N VAL A 207 -5.70 15.27 12.88
CA VAL A 207 -6.33 16.60 12.78
C VAL A 207 -7.59 16.55 11.90
N ILE A 208 -7.56 15.85 10.76
CA ILE A 208 -8.74 15.68 9.92
C ILE A 208 -9.83 14.93 10.68
N ASP A 209 -9.48 13.84 11.37
CA ASP A 209 -10.41 13.00 12.13
C ASP A 209 -11.14 13.79 13.21
N GLU A 210 -10.44 14.69 13.93
CA GLU A 210 -11.03 15.58 14.93
C GLU A 210 -12.09 16.51 14.32
N LYS A 211 -11.87 16.97 13.08
CA LYS A 211 -12.76 17.90 12.37
C LYS A 211 -13.89 17.24 11.60
N LEU A 212 -13.81 15.94 11.28
CA LEU A 212 -14.85 15.24 10.51
C LEU A 212 -16.28 15.43 11.08
N PRO A 213 -16.55 15.39 12.39
CA PRO A 213 -17.89 15.58 12.94
C PRO A 213 -18.49 16.96 12.67
N GLU A 214 -17.66 17.97 12.40
CA GLU A 214 -18.06 19.34 12.09
C GLU A 214 -18.42 19.51 10.60
N ILE A 215 -18.02 18.56 9.74
CA ILE A 215 -18.19 18.68 8.29
C ILE A 215 -19.57 18.17 7.85
N GLN A 216 -20.32 19.07 7.21
CA GLN A 216 -21.57 18.77 6.52
C GLN A 216 -21.35 18.77 5.01
N ILE A 217 -21.82 17.73 4.33
CA ILE A 217 -21.73 17.64 2.88
C ILE A 217 -22.85 18.42 2.21
N VAL A 218 -22.47 19.42 1.42
CA VAL A 218 -23.37 20.26 0.62
C VAL A 218 -22.88 20.26 -0.83
N PRO A 219 -23.74 19.92 -1.82
CA PRO A 219 -23.34 19.91 -3.23
C PRO A 219 -22.79 21.26 -3.70
N ASP A 220 -21.75 21.21 -4.54
CA ASP A 220 -21.11 22.40 -5.15
C ASP A 220 -20.58 23.44 -4.14
N ALA A 221 -20.46 23.11 -2.85
CA ALA A 221 -19.98 24.03 -1.81
C ALA A 221 -18.46 23.99 -1.63
N MET A 222 -17.85 25.15 -1.39
CA MET A 222 -16.50 25.29 -0.84
C MET A 222 -16.31 26.68 -0.18
N TYR A 223 -15.18 26.88 0.49
CA TYR A 223 -14.71 28.19 0.93
C TYR A 223 -13.70 28.73 -0.09
N ASP A 224 -13.83 30.00 -0.48
CA ASP A 224 -12.94 30.67 -1.44
C ASP A 224 -11.66 31.22 -0.80
N GLU A 225 -10.86 32.00 -1.54
CA GLU A 225 -9.65 32.63 -1.02
C GLU A 225 -9.87 33.64 0.13
N ASN A 226 -11.09 34.12 0.30
CA ASN A 226 -11.47 35.08 1.34
C ASN A 226 -12.18 34.41 2.52
N ASP A 227 -12.18 33.08 2.57
CA ASP A 227 -12.89 32.29 3.57
C ASP A 227 -14.43 32.49 3.51
N GLU A 228 -14.96 32.81 2.33
CA GLU A 228 -16.40 32.91 2.09
C GLU A 228 -16.96 31.61 1.51
N LEU A 229 -18.09 31.14 2.06
CA LEU A 229 -18.82 29.99 1.54
C LEU A 229 -19.46 30.34 0.18
N VAL A 230 -19.04 29.65 -0.88
CA VAL A 230 -19.46 29.89 -2.26
C VAL A 230 -19.80 28.60 -3.00
N TYR A 231 -20.54 28.75 -4.09
CA TYR A 231 -20.69 27.72 -5.11
C TYR A 231 -19.39 27.59 -5.93
N ILE A 232 -18.85 26.38 -6.09
CA ILE A 232 -17.67 26.14 -6.93
C ILE A 232 -17.97 26.55 -8.37
N SER A 233 -19.11 26.11 -8.91
CA SER A 233 -19.50 26.36 -10.29
C SER A 233 -19.61 27.85 -10.64
N THR A 234 -20.22 28.66 -9.76
CA THR A 234 -20.55 30.06 -10.07
C THR A 234 -19.72 31.11 -9.34
N GLY A 235 -19.05 30.74 -8.25
CA GLY A 235 -18.36 31.67 -7.35
C GLY A 235 -19.29 32.58 -6.55
N LYS A 236 -20.62 32.40 -6.66
CA LYS A 236 -21.59 33.18 -5.88
C LYS A 236 -21.64 32.67 -4.45
N LYS A 237 -21.90 33.58 -3.51
CA LYS A 237 -22.15 33.25 -2.10
C LYS A 237 -23.25 32.20 -1.97
N LEU A 238 -22.96 31.15 -1.21
CA LEU A 238 -23.88 30.07 -0.89
C LEU A 238 -24.47 30.33 0.50
N VAL A 239 -25.79 30.19 0.62
CA VAL A 239 -26.50 30.26 1.90
C VAL A 239 -27.08 28.88 2.18
N VAL A 240 -26.68 28.28 3.30
CA VAL A 240 -27.16 26.96 3.72
C VAL A 240 -28.37 27.15 4.65
N GLU A 241 -29.54 26.70 4.19
CA GLU A 241 -30.76 26.72 4.99
C GLU A 241 -30.60 25.80 6.22
N ASN A 242 -31.00 26.28 7.41
CA ASN A 242 -30.86 25.60 8.70
C ASN A 242 -29.43 25.40 9.24
N GLN A 243 -28.44 26.19 8.80
CA GLN A 243 -27.26 26.39 9.64
C GLN A 243 -27.69 27.12 10.91
N ASP A 244 -27.74 26.39 12.03
CA ASP A 244 -27.87 27.00 13.34
C ASP A 244 -26.72 28.00 13.48
N LYS A 245 -27.02 29.27 13.77
CA LYS A 245 -26.00 30.32 13.95
C LYS A 245 -24.99 30.01 15.08
N ASN A 246 -25.31 29.02 15.92
CA ASN A 246 -24.45 28.51 16.99
C ASN A 246 -23.78 27.16 16.63
N SER A 247 -23.99 26.61 15.44
CA SER A 247 -23.34 25.37 15.01
C SER A 247 -22.02 25.68 14.32
N SER A 248 -20.92 25.13 14.83
CA SER A 248 -19.56 25.20 14.25
C SER A 248 -19.41 24.34 12.99
N LYS A 249 -20.49 24.13 12.22
CA LYS A 249 -20.48 23.19 11.10
C LYS A 249 -19.88 23.82 9.84
N ILE A 250 -18.96 23.11 9.21
CA ILE A 250 -18.30 23.49 7.96
C ILE A 250 -19.05 22.83 6.81
N SER A 251 -19.49 23.60 5.82
CA SER A 251 -20.26 23.09 4.68
C SER A 251 -19.40 22.93 3.43
N LEU A 252 -19.19 21.69 2.97
CA LEU A 252 -18.26 21.37 1.89
C LEU A 252 -18.86 20.35 0.92
N SER A 253 -18.55 20.46 -0.36
CA SER A 253 -18.77 19.36 -1.32
C SER A 253 -17.62 18.35 -1.27
N SER A 254 -17.69 17.28 -2.06
CA SER A 254 -16.57 16.35 -2.27
C SER A 254 -15.28 17.09 -2.68
N ALA A 255 -15.38 17.95 -3.69
CA ALA A 255 -14.28 18.77 -4.19
C ALA A 255 -13.85 19.86 -3.18
N GLY A 256 -14.83 20.50 -2.53
CA GLY A 256 -14.58 21.49 -1.48
C GLY A 256 -13.83 20.90 -0.28
N PHE A 257 -14.12 19.65 0.09
CA PHE A 257 -13.43 18.95 1.17
C PHE A 257 -11.95 18.67 0.85
N ILE A 258 -11.63 18.30 -0.40
CA ILE A 258 -10.22 18.15 -0.80
C ILE A 258 -9.51 19.50 -0.88
N LYS A 259 -10.20 20.58 -1.30
CA LYS A 259 -9.66 21.94 -1.21
C LYS A 259 -9.37 22.33 0.24
N TRP A 260 -10.28 22.04 1.18
CA TRP A 260 -10.08 22.31 2.61
C TRP A 260 -8.83 21.61 3.17
N ILE A 261 -8.56 20.36 2.77
CA ILE A 261 -7.29 19.68 3.09
C ILE A 261 -6.09 20.39 2.46
N ALA A 262 -6.19 20.80 1.20
CA ALA A 262 -5.10 21.51 0.51
C ALA A 262 -4.82 22.90 1.13
N ASP A 263 -5.87 23.63 1.51
CA ASP A 263 -5.77 24.91 2.19
C ASP A 263 -5.10 24.77 3.57
N GLY A 264 -5.44 23.72 4.32
CA GLY A 264 -4.80 23.43 5.61
C GLY A 264 -3.29 23.19 5.50
N LEU A 265 -2.78 22.81 4.32
CA LEU A 265 -1.34 22.74 4.03
C LEU A 265 -0.78 24.10 3.58
N VAL A 266 -1.51 24.84 2.76
CA VAL A 266 -1.03 26.07 2.09
C VAL A 266 -1.08 27.31 2.97
N GLU A 267 -2.14 27.46 3.76
CA GLU A 267 -2.34 28.64 4.60
C GLU A 267 -1.23 28.84 5.64
N PRO A 268 -0.76 27.81 6.37
CA PRO A 268 0.32 27.98 7.35
C PRO A 268 1.62 28.53 6.75
N MET A 269 1.85 28.26 5.45
CA MET A 269 3.07 28.66 4.75
C MET A 269 2.94 30.01 4.04
N SER A 270 1.81 30.24 3.39
CA SER A 270 1.60 31.40 2.51
C SER A 270 0.75 32.50 3.12
N HIS A 271 0.11 32.23 4.27
CA HIS A 271 -0.90 33.08 4.91
C HIS A 271 -2.09 33.41 3.99
N ALA A 272 -2.32 32.59 2.97
CA ALA A 272 -3.40 32.74 2.00
C ALA A 272 -4.04 31.37 1.70
N LEU A 273 -5.32 31.41 1.36
CA LEU A 273 -6.07 30.25 0.88
C LEU A 273 -5.94 30.12 -0.64
N ILE A 274 -6.11 28.91 -1.16
CA ILE A 274 -6.03 28.62 -2.59
C ILE A 274 -7.24 29.28 -3.29
N LYS A 275 -6.95 30.05 -4.35
CA LYS A 275 -7.97 30.77 -5.13
C LYS A 275 -8.86 29.81 -5.91
N ARG A 276 -10.15 30.14 -6.00
CA ARG A 276 -11.14 29.35 -6.78
C ARG A 276 -10.79 29.30 -8.27
N GLU A 277 -10.53 30.46 -8.85
CA GLU A 277 -10.54 30.65 -10.31
C GLU A 277 -9.48 29.81 -11.05
N PRO A 278 -8.26 29.62 -10.52
CA PRO A 278 -7.30 28.68 -11.13
C PRO A 278 -7.72 27.21 -11.05
N LEU A 279 -8.53 26.82 -10.06
CA LEU A 279 -8.88 25.42 -9.81
C LEU A 279 -9.89 24.85 -10.80
N ILE A 280 -10.77 25.70 -11.33
CA ILE A 280 -11.80 25.31 -12.32
C ILE A 280 -11.28 25.27 -13.76
N ARG A 281 -9.98 25.56 -13.98
CA ARG A 281 -9.40 25.55 -15.33
C ARG A 281 -9.26 24.13 -15.85
N GLU A 282 -9.72 23.91 -17.07
CA GLU A 282 -9.61 22.62 -17.75
C GLU A 282 -8.13 22.21 -17.93
N THR A 283 -7.85 20.93 -17.65
CA THR A 283 -6.52 20.32 -17.78
C THR A 283 -6.48 19.24 -18.86
N VAL A 284 -7.63 18.94 -19.46
CA VAL A 284 -7.78 17.91 -20.49
C VAL A 284 -8.22 18.56 -21.80
N GLU A 285 -7.39 18.42 -22.83
CA GLU A 285 -7.79 18.79 -24.19
C GLU A 285 -8.68 17.69 -24.80
N VAL A 286 -9.94 18.02 -25.07
CA VAL A 286 -10.89 17.12 -25.71
C VAL A 286 -11.10 17.53 -27.16
N LYS A 287 -10.97 16.59 -28.10
CA LYS A 287 -11.28 16.84 -29.51
C LYS A 287 -12.80 16.93 -29.72
N ASP A 288 -13.27 18.04 -30.28
CA ASP A 288 -14.70 18.34 -30.47
C ASP A 288 -15.49 17.26 -31.24
N ILE A 289 -14.82 16.58 -32.18
CA ILE A 289 -15.47 15.69 -33.16
C ILE A 289 -15.65 14.26 -32.63
N GLY A 290 -15.09 13.93 -31.46
CA GLY A 290 -15.18 12.59 -30.86
C GLY A 290 -16.38 12.44 -29.91
N ARG A 291 -16.78 11.19 -29.60
CA ARG A 291 -17.85 10.91 -28.62
C ARG A 291 -17.63 11.64 -27.29
N GLN A 292 -16.39 11.71 -26.82
CA GLN A 292 -16.04 12.44 -25.59
C GLN A 292 -16.17 13.96 -25.74
N GLY A 293 -15.85 14.54 -26.90
CA GLY A 293 -16.02 15.97 -27.17
C GLY A 293 -17.49 16.40 -27.22
N ILE A 294 -18.33 15.59 -27.86
CA ILE A 294 -19.78 15.84 -27.88
C ILE A 294 -20.38 15.74 -26.48
N LEU A 295 -19.93 14.77 -25.68
CA LEU A 295 -20.39 14.61 -24.30
C LEU A 295 -19.86 15.72 -23.38
N SER A 296 -18.60 16.16 -23.54
CA SER A 296 -18.00 17.22 -22.71
C SER A 296 -18.64 18.59 -22.93
N GLN A 297 -19.22 18.83 -24.12
CA GLN A 297 -20.02 20.04 -24.37
C GLN A 297 -21.33 20.08 -23.57
N LYS A 298 -21.83 18.92 -23.11
CA LYS A 298 -23.10 18.80 -22.38
C LYS A 298 -22.91 18.49 -20.90
N TYR A 299 -21.81 17.83 -20.53
CA TYR A 299 -21.55 17.32 -19.19
C TYR A 299 -20.13 17.65 -18.75
N SER A 300 -19.96 17.93 -17.46
CA SER A 300 -18.65 18.22 -16.88
C SER A 300 -17.85 16.95 -16.62
N LEU A 301 -17.35 16.32 -17.69
CA LEU A 301 -16.77 14.97 -17.63
C LEU A 301 -15.45 14.88 -16.84
N TYR A 302 -14.72 15.98 -16.72
CA TYR A 302 -13.35 16.00 -16.17
C TYR A 302 -13.20 16.86 -14.91
N PHE A 303 -14.31 17.38 -14.35
CA PHE A 303 -14.25 18.34 -13.26
C PHE A 303 -13.37 17.90 -12.09
N ALA A 304 -13.61 16.71 -11.50
CA ALA A 304 -12.81 16.27 -10.37
C ALA A 304 -11.33 16.04 -10.75
N LEU A 305 -11.03 15.65 -12.00
CA LEU A 305 -9.66 15.50 -12.48
C LEU A 305 -8.94 16.85 -12.59
N ASP A 306 -9.58 17.83 -13.22
CA ASP A 306 -9.06 19.19 -13.35
C ASP A 306 -8.84 19.80 -11.96
N TRP A 307 -9.79 19.59 -11.06
CA TRP A 307 -9.75 20.07 -9.68
C TRP A 307 -8.53 19.56 -8.92
N ILE A 308 -8.31 18.24 -8.87
CA ILE A 308 -7.19 17.67 -8.10
C ILE A 308 -5.83 18.06 -8.68
N ARG A 309 -5.72 18.19 -10.01
CA ARG A 309 -4.48 18.60 -10.70
C ARG A 309 -4.09 20.02 -10.37
N ASN A 310 -5.06 20.93 -10.47
CA ASN A 310 -4.84 22.33 -10.14
C ASN A 310 -4.59 22.51 -8.64
N LEU A 311 -5.29 21.77 -7.77
CA LEU A 311 -5.04 21.77 -6.32
C LEU A 311 -3.62 21.30 -5.97
N ALA A 312 -3.20 20.12 -6.45
CA ALA A 312 -1.86 19.61 -6.17
C ALA A 312 -0.77 20.57 -6.67
N SER A 313 -1.00 21.20 -7.82
CA SER A 313 -0.07 22.20 -8.39
C SER A 313 -0.03 23.48 -7.56
N ALA A 314 -1.17 23.93 -7.03
CA ALA A 314 -1.22 25.07 -6.10
C ALA A 314 -0.47 24.78 -4.81
N VAL A 315 -0.61 23.56 -4.26
CA VAL A 315 0.12 23.16 -3.05
C VAL A 315 1.64 23.15 -3.32
N ILE A 316 2.11 22.54 -4.41
CA ILE A 316 3.53 22.57 -4.78
C ILE A 316 4.01 24.01 -5.03
N SER A 317 3.18 24.85 -5.64
CA SER A 317 3.52 26.25 -5.89
C SER A 317 3.77 27.02 -4.59
N ALA A 318 2.95 26.77 -3.57
CA ALA A 318 3.12 27.35 -2.24
C ALA A 318 4.41 26.86 -1.55
N TYR A 319 4.74 25.56 -1.66
CA TYR A 319 5.97 25.00 -1.08
C TYR A 319 7.27 25.48 -1.72
N SER A 320 7.21 25.95 -2.96
CA SER A 320 8.40 26.23 -3.79
C SER A 320 8.59 27.72 -4.08
N ASP A 321 7.75 28.59 -3.51
CA ASP A 321 7.70 30.02 -3.80
C ASP A 321 7.69 30.34 -5.31
N SER A 322 7.12 29.43 -6.12
CA SER A 322 7.13 29.47 -7.58
C SER A 322 5.76 29.08 -8.11
N THR A 323 5.26 29.77 -9.14
CA THR A 323 3.95 29.44 -9.71
C THR A 323 4.09 28.35 -10.77
N TYR A 324 3.54 27.16 -10.48
CA TYR A 324 3.46 26.04 -11.42
C TYR A 324 2.03 25.78 -11.87
N LEU A 325 1.85 25.63 -13.18
CA LEU A 325 0.64 25.05 -13.74
C LEU A 325 0.71 23.51 -13.70
N PHE A 326 -0.44 22.84 -13.87
CA PHE A 326 -0.51 21.37 -13.77
C PHE A 326 0.46 20.64 -14.72
N ASN A 327 0.67 21.18 -15.92
CA ASN A 327 1.56 20.61 -16.92
C ASN A 327 3.05 20.84 -16.62
N GLN A 328 3.39 21.64 -15.61
CA GLN A 328 4.75 21.97 -15.19
C GLN A 328 5.11 21.38 -13.82
N SER A 329 4.11 21.03 -13.02
CA SER A 329 4.29 20.64 -11.61
C SER A 329 4.68 19.18 -11.40
N GLY A 330 4.46 18.30 -12.39
CA GLY A 330 4.79 16.87 -12.26
C GLY A 330 3.96 16.14 -11.20
N VAL A 331 2.77 16.65 -10.88
CA VAL A 331 1.89 16.12 -9.82
C VAL A 331 1.18 14.83 -10.18
N ASP A 332 0.99 14.55 -11.48
CA ASP A 332 0.27 13.36 -11.94
C ASP A 332 1.02 12.08 -11.57
N VAL A 333 0.34 11.15 -10.90
CA VAL A 333 0.89 9.81 -10.63
C VAL A 333 0.61 8.94 -11.86
N THR A 334 1.66 8.65 -12.61
CA THR A 334 1.58 7.91 -13.89
C THR A 334 2.45 6.65 -13.91
N ILE A 335 3.05 6.29 -12.77
CA ILE A 335 3.91 5.12 -12.66
C ILE A 335 3.11 3.83 -12.95
N SER A 336 3.78 2.87 -13.58
CA SER A 336 3.19 1.55 -13.91
C SER A 336 4.06 0.46 -13.29
N PRO A 337 3.96 0.22 -11.96
CA PRO A 337 4.93 -0.61 -11.25
C PRO A 337 4.73 -2.11 -11.44
N PHE A 338 3.64 -2.55 -12.09
CA PHE A 338 3.29 -3.96 -12.24
C PHE A 338 3.31 -4.40 -13.70
N ALA A 339 3.91 -5.55 -13.96
CA ALA A 339 3.95 -6.19 -15.27
C ALA A 339 2.66 -6.98 -15.58
N SER A 340 2.04 -7.55 -14.55
CA SER A 340 0.85 -8.41 -14.67
C SER A 340 0.11 -8.53 -13.35
N SER A 341 -1.12 -9.06 -13.39
CA SER A 341 -1.95 -9.30 -12.21
C SER A 341 -2.51 -10.71 -12.21
N ILE A 342 -2.73 -11.25 -11.02
CA ILE A 342 -3.50 -12.48 -10.82
C ILE A 342 -4.98 -12.12 -10.96
N THR A 343 -5.68 -12.79 -11.88
CA THR A 343 -7.12 -12.65 -12.10
C THR A 343 -7.80 -14.01 -11.93
N GLU A 344 -9.13 -14.04 -11.86
CA GLU A 344 -9.91 -15.28 -11.83
C GLU A 344 -9.60 -16.21 -13.02
N LYS A 345 -9.24 -15.63 -14.17
CA LYS A 345 -8.89 -16.37 -15.40
C LYS A 345 -7.41 -16.75 -15.49
N GLY A 346 -6.64 -16.52 -14.41
CA GLY A 346 -5.20 -16.71 -14.35
C GLY A 346 -4.42 -15.40 -14.46
N VAL A 347 -3.14 -15.50 -14.81
CA VAL A 347 -2.26 -14.31 -14.87
C VAL A 347 -2.42 -13.58 -16.20
N ALA A 348 -2.79 -12.30 -16.14
CA ALA A 348 -2.96 -11.45 -17.31
C ALA A 348 -1.97 -10.27 -17.29
N ASN A 349 -1.54 -9.82 -18.46
CA ASN A 349 -0.82 -8.55 -18.57
C ASN A 349 -1.76 -7.42 -18.14
N THR A 350 -1.24 -6.50 -17.33
CA THR A 350 -2.07 -5.46 -16.72
C THR A 350 -1.68 -4.11 -17.27
N VAL A 351 -2.65 -3.44 -17.91
CA VAL A 351 -2.56 -2.00 -18.12
C VAL A 351 -2.87 -1.36 -16.78
N THR A 352 -1.84 -0.94 -16.06
CA THR A 352 -1.98 -0.39 -14.71
C THR A 352 -2.51 1.04 -14.74
N PHE A 353 -1.99 1.87 -15.65
CA PHE A 353 -2.41 3.25 -15.83
C PHE A 353 -3.00 3.51 -17.22
N VAL A 354 -4.16 4.17 -17.27
CA VAL A 354 -4.80 4.62 -18.51
C VAL A 354 -4.84 6.15 -18.53
N SER A 355 -4.26 6.76 -19.57
CA SER A 355 -4.25 8.22 -19.72
C SER A 355 -5.67 8.80 -19.66
N ASN A 356 -5.84 9.89 -18.91
CA ASN A 356 -7.12 10.57 -18.67
C ASN A 356 -8.24 9.66 -18.11
N SER A 357 -7.88 8.52 -17.50
CA SER A 357 -8.81 7.65 -16.77
C SER A 357 -8.27 7.23 -15.41
N GLY A 358 -6.96 7.00 -15.29
CA GLY A 358 -6.29 6.64 -14.04
C GLY A 358 -6.05 5.14 -13.90
N TYR A 359 -6.04 4.67 -12.65
CA TYR A 359 -5.83 3.28 -12.25
C TYR A 359 -7.15 2.58 -11.98
N THR A 360 -7.27 1.29 -12.30
CA THR A 360 -8.43 0.51 -11.85
C THR A 360 -8.38 0.32 -10.33
N THR A 361 -9.54 0.35 -9.68
CA THR A 361 -9.62 0.16 -8.22
C THR A 361 -9.06 -1.18 -7.74
N SER A 362 -9.04 -2.20 -8.61
CA SER A 362 -8.43 -3.51 -8.35
C SER A 362 -6.90 -3.50 -8.14
N VAL A 363 -6.20 -2.49 -8.67
CA VAL A 363 -4.73 -2.36 -8.55
C VAL A 363 -4.36 -1.37 -7.43
N LEU A 364 -5.34 -0.61 -6.93
CA LEU A 364 -5.10 0.52 -6.04
C LEU A 364 -4.41 0.14 -4.73
N ARG A 365 -4.73 -1.02 -4.13
CA ARG A 365 -4.04 -1.52 -2.93
C ARG A 365 -2.54 -1.74 -3.17
N SER A 366 -2.19 -2.45 -4.22
CA SER A 366 -0.79 -2.67 -4.59
C SER A 366 -0.09 -1.36 -4.95
N LEU A 367 -0.76 -0.46 -5.67
CA LEU A 367 -0.21 0.83 -6.03
C LEU A 367 0.08 1.68 -4.80
N MET A 368 -0.87 1.79 -3.87
CA MET A 368 -0.71 2.57 -2.63
C MET A 368 0.42 2.02 -1.76
N TYR A 369 0.60 0.70 -1.72
CA TYR A 369 1.76 0.08 -1.06
C TYR A 369 3.08 0.52 -1.69
N VAL A 370 3.20 0.44 -3.02
CA VAL A 370 4.41 0.85 -3.74
C VAL A 370 4.68 2.35 -3.55
N LEU A 371 3.64 3.17 -3.61
CA LEU A 371 3.71 4.61 -3.41
C LEU A 371 4.14 4.97 -1.98
N ALA A 372 3.63 4.27 -0.96
CA ALA A 372 4.09 4.43 0.42
C ALA A 372 5.59 4.09 0.53
N ALA A 373 6.01 2.95 0.00
CA ALA A 373 7.40 2.49 0.12
C ALA A 373 8.40 3.38 -0.63
N THR A 374 8.00 3.98 -1.75
CA THR A 374 8.90 4.75 -2.62
C THR A 374 8.83 6.27 -2.41
N GLU A 375 7.70 6.77 -1.94
CA GLU A 375 7.49 8.19 -1.68
C GLU A 375 6.87 8.39 -0.28
N PRO A 376 7.56 7.99 0.81
CA PRO A 376 7.03 8.13 2.16
C PRO A 376 6.76 9.60 2.52
N GLY A 377 5.78 9.82 3.39
CA GLY A 377 5.29 11.16 3.74
C GLY A 377 4.54 11.88 2.60
N THR A 378 4.07 11.16 1.58
CA THR A 378 3.29 11.71 0.46
C THR A 378 1.84 11.23 0.55
N LEU A 379 0.89 12.15 0.46
CA LEU A 379 -0.53 11.86 0.32
C LEU A 379 -0.97 12.08 -1.13
N TYR A 380 -2.11 11.51 -1.50
CA TYR A 380 -2.59 11.55 -2.88
C TYR A 380 -4.02 12.05 -2.96
N PHE A 381 -4.27 13.05 -3.80
CA PHE A 381 -5.64 13.41 -4.17
C PHE A 381 -6.08 12.55 -5.35
N GLY A 382 -7.25 11.95 -5.23
CA GLY A 382 -7.83 11.09 -6.25
C GLY A 382 -9.11 11.65 -6.83
N ALA A 383 -9.27 11.53 -8.14
CA ALA A 383 -10.49 11.83 -8.87
C ALA A 383 -11.08 10.51 -9.36
N ILE A 384 -12.33 10.25 -8.98
CA ILE A 384 -13.00 8.97 -9.23
C ILE A 384 -13.78 9.08 -10.52
N ARG A 385 -13.41 8.25 -11.49
CA ARG A 385 -14.09 8.09 -12.77
C ARG A 385 -14.96 6.86 -12.72
N GLY A 386 -16.26 7.10 -12.59
CA GLY A 386 -17.27 6.06 -12.59
C GLY A 386 -18.47 6.47 -13.43
N THR A 387 -19.44 5.57 -13.52
CA THR A 387 -20.69 5.85 -14.21
C THR A 387 -21.55 6.81 -13.39
N ASP A 388 -21.92 7.95 -13.97
CA ASP A 388 -22.88 8.85 -13.33
C ASP A 388 -24.30 8.28 -13.46
N ARG A 389 -24.71 7.50 -12.45
CA ARG A 389 -26.07 6.92 -12.41
C ARG A 389 -27.18 7.98 -12.30
N THR A 390 -26.85 9.21 -11.94
CA THR A 390 -27.83 10.30 -11.80
C THR A 390 -28.08 11.02 -13.13
N VAL A 391 -27.11 10.97 -14.05
CA VAL A 391 -27.20 11.62 -15.36
C VAL A 391 -27.48 10.63 -16.48
N SER A 392 -26.69 9.56 -16.59
CA SER A 392 -26.91 8.46 -17.53
C SER A 392 -25.96 7.28 -17.25
N PRO A 393 -26.45 6.03 -17.23
CA PRO A 393 -25.61 4.85 -17.03
C PRO A 393 -24.55 4.62 -18.13
N GLU A 394 -24.60 5.38 -19.23
CA GLU A 394 -23.66 5.26 -20.35
C GLU A 394 -22.52 6.30 -20.29
N ILE A 395 -22.57 7.23 -19.34
CA ILE A 395 -21.60 8.33 -19.23
C ILE A 395 -20.67 8.06 -18.06
N MET A 396 -19.37 7.93 -18.36
CA MET A 396 -18.32 7.90 -17.36
C MET A 396 -17.74 9.30 -17.19
N ALA A 397 -17.75 9.80 -15.97
CA ALA A 397 -17.27 11.14 -15.63
C ALA A 397 -16.51 11.13 -14.30
N PHE A 398 -15.61 12.10 -14.14
CA PHE A 398 -14.88 12.36 -12.91
C PHE A 398 -15.75 13.18 -11.94
N ASN A 399 -16.43 12.49 -11.02
CA ASN A 399 -17.53 13.08 -10.26
C ASN A 399 -17.21 13.34 -8.78
N GLU A 400 -16.28 12.56 -8.21
CA GLU A 400 -15.97 12.61 -6.79
C GLU A 400 -14.47 12.73 -6.58
N CYS A 401 -14.09 13.41 -5.49
CA CYS A 401 -12.71 13.55 -5.06
C CYS A 401 -12.48 12.79 -3.74
N ALA A 402 -11.28 12.25 -3.57
CA ALA A 402 -10.84 11.59 -2.35
C ALA A 402 -9.40 11.99 -2.01
N ALA A 403 -8.99 11.82 -0.76
CA ALA A 403 -7.60 11.91 -0.34
C ALA A 403 -7.15 10.57 0.26
N PHE A 404 -6.02 10.06 -0.21
CA PHE A 404 -5.41 8.81 0.20
C PHE A 404 -4.14 9.08 1.00
N PHE A 405 -4.05 8.47 2.18
CA PHE A 405 -2.94 8.60 3.11
C PHE A 405 -2.34 7.21 3.34
N PRO A 406 -1.45 6.72 2.46
CA PRO A 406 -0.88 5.37 2.54
C PRO A 406 0.38 5.36 3.42
N TYR A 407 0.39 4.59 4.50
CA TYR A 407 1.47 4.53 5.49
C TYR A 407 1.81 3.10 5.88
N PHE A 408 2.98 2.94 6.50
CA PHE A 408 3.31 1.74 7.25
C PHE A 408 3.21 2.00 8.75
N GLU A 409 2.70 1.01 9.47
CA GLU A 409 2.76 0.97 10.92
C GLU A 409 4.17 0.61 11.40
N ASP A 410 4.43 0.85 12.68
CA ASP A 410 5.73 0.61 13.29
C ASP A 410 6.12 -0.89 13.26
N ASP A 411 5.14 -1.78 13.12
CA ASP A 411 5.35 -3.23 12.94
C ASP A 411 5.52 -3.66 11.47
N GLY A 412 5.57 -2.69 10.54
CA GLY A 412 5.74 -2.90 9.10
C GLY A 412 4.45 -3.23 8.35
N GLY A 413 3.29 -3.24 9.00
CA GLY A 413 2.00 -3.45 8.34
C GLY A 413 1.56 -2.26 7.49
N PHE A 414 1.15 -2.51 6.25
CA PHE A 414 0.66 -1.47 5.34
C PHE A 414 -0.80 -1.12 5.60
N ASN A 415 -1.09 0.18 5.66
CA ASN A 415 -2.44 0.72 5.76
C ASN A 415 -2.62 1.95 4.86
N CYS A 416 -3.86 2.28 4.55
CA CYS A 416 -4.19 3.51 3.86
C CYS A 416 -5.54 4.06 4.33
N TYR A 417 -5.52 5.26 4.90
CA TYR A 417 -6.76 5.98 5.17
C TYR A 417 -7.25 6.67 3.91
N VAL A 418 -8.56 6.57 3.67
CA VAL A 418 -9.21 7.24 2.55
C VAL A 418 -10.24 8.21 3.09
N TYR A 419 -10.06 9.49 2.79
CA TYR A 419 -11.00 10.54 3.15
C TYR A 419 -11.83 10.92 1.92
N ILE A 420 -13.13 10.74 2.01
CA ILE A 420 -14.07 11.03 0.91
C ILE A 420 -15.39 11.53 1.48
N ASN A 421 -15.92 12.61 0.92
CA ASN A 421 -17.21 13.20 1.33
C ASN A 421 -17.30 13.39 2.86
N GLY A 422 -16.26 13.95 3.48
CA GLY A 422 -16.23 14.23 4.93
C GLY A 422 -16.29 12.97 5.80
N LYS A 423 -15.84 11.82 5.29
CA LYS A 423 -15.78 10.55 6.03
C LYS A 423 -14.43 9.87 5.84
N LYS A 424 -13.98 9.18 6.88
CA LYS A 424 -12.86 8.25 6.83
C LYS A 424 -13.35 6.85 6.42
N LYS A 425 -12.59 6.19 5.54
CA LYS A 425 -12.77 4.81 5.11
C LYS A 425 -11.43 4.09 5.09
N THR A 426 -11.48 2.77 5.16
CA THR A 426 -10.33 1.92 4.79
C THR A 426 -10.19 1.88 3.27
N LEU A 427 -9.00 1.51 2.79
CA LEU A 427 -8.79 1.33 1.35
C LEU A 427 -9.60 0.15 0.81
N GLU A 428 -9.78 -0.91 1.60
CA GLU A 428 -10.60 -2.08 1.28
C GLU A 428 -12.06 -1.68 1.03
N ASP A 429 -12.66 -0.92 1.95
CA ASP A 429 -14.04 -0.45 1.83
C ASP A 429 -14.21 0.46 0.61
N PHE A 430 -13.22 1.31 0.35
CA PHE A 430 -13.20 2.18 -0.81
C PHE A 430 -13.15 1.36 -2.12
N CYS A 431 -12.23 0.41 -2.23
CA CYS A 431 -12.08 -0.45 -3.41
C CYS A 431 -13.31 -1.34 -3.64
N MET A 432 -13.97 -1.80 -2.58
CA MET A 432 -15.22 -2.57 -2.68
C MET A 432 -16.37 -1.70 -3.21
N TYR A 433 -16.50 -0.48 -2.70
CA TYR A 433 -17.58 0.44 -3.11
C TYR A 433 -17.42 0.90 -4.57
N TYR A 434 -16.21 1.26 -4.98
CA TYR A 434 -15.87 1.72 -6.34
C TYR A 434 -15.33 0.57 -7.22
N SER A 435 -15.80 -0.65 -6.99
CA SER A 435 -15.34 -1.82 -7.75
C SER A 435 -15.67 -1.65 -9.24
N GLY A 436 -14.63 -1.75 -10.08
CA GLY A 436 -14.74 -1.58 -11.54
C GLY A 436 -14.58 -0.14 -12.04
N ASP A 437 -14.53 0.85 -11.14
CA ASP A 437 -14.25 2.23 -11.48
C ASP A 437 -12.73 2.49 -11.59
N PHE A 438 -12.40 3.71 -12.02
CA PHE A 438 -11.02 4.18 -12.13
C PHE A 438 -10.76 5.36 -11.18
N VAL A 439 -9.53 5.47 -10.68
CA VAL A 439 -9.07 6.58 -9.85
C VAL A 439 -7.83 7.19 -10.48
N TYR A 440 -7.91 8.47 -10.83
CA TYR A 440 -6.75 9.25 -11.23
C TYR A 440 -6.14 9.90 -10.01
N LEU A 441 -4.81 9.84 -9.85
CA LEU A 441 -4.11 10.29 -8.65
C LEU A 441 -3.16 11.44 -8.97
N THR A 442 -3.09 12.39 -8.04
CA THR A 442 -2.07 13.44 -7.99
C THR A 442 -1.41 13.41 -6.62
N LYS A 443 -0.14 13.82 -6.53
CA LYS A 443 0.67 13.69 -5.32
C LYS A 443 0.95 15.02 -4.63
N VAL A 444 0.94 14.99 -3.31
CA VAL A 444 1.18 16.15 -2.43
C VAL A 444 2.00 15.70 -1.22
N LYS A 445 2.97 16.52 -0.79
CA LYS A 445 3.74 16.23 0.43
C LYS A 445 2.90 16.54 1.67
N SER A 446 2.92 15.60 2.63
CA SER A 446 2.40 15.83 3.97
C SER A 446 3.27 16.83 4.73
N SER A 447 2.71 17.46 5.75
CA SER A 447 3.41 18.41 6.60
C SER A 447 2.86 18.36 8.02
N GLU A 448 3.73 18.56 9.01
CA GLU A 448 3.33 18.77 10.40
C GLU A 448 2.70 20.15 10.60
N GLN A 449 2.95 21.08 9.68
CA GLN A 449 2.30 22.39 9.62
C GLN A 449 0.98 22.27 8.87
N PHE A 450 0.04 21.51 9.43
CA PHE A 450 -1.29 21.32 8.87
C PHE A 450 -2.35 21.80 9.87
N PHE A 451 -3.01 22.91 9.54
CA PHE A 451 -3.97 23.59 10.41
C PHE A 451 -5.19 24.04 9.61
N PRO A 452 -6.05 23.11 9.16
CA PRO A 452 -7.24 23.47 8.41
C PRO A 452 -8.23 24.20 9.34
N LYS A 453 -8.91 25.22 8.81
CA LYS A 453 -9.85 26.07 9.55
C LYS A 453 -11.26 25.52 9.61
#